data_AF-A0A225UIL5-F1
#
_entry.id   AF-A0A225UIL5-F1
#
_cell.length_a   1.000
_cell.length_b   1.000
_cell.length_c   1.000
_cell.angle_alpha   90.00
_cell.angle_beta   90.00
_cell.angle_gamma   90.00
#
_symmetry.space_group_name_H-M   'P 1'
#
loop_
_entity.id
_entity.type
_entity.pdbx_description
1 polymer ?
#
loop_
_entity_poly.entity_id
_entity_poly.type
_entity_poly.pdbx_seq_one_letter_code
_entity_poly.pdbx_strand_id
1 'polypeptide(L)'
;MWCARCGIPEILVSDQKAHFRNEVVKHLRAQIKVEQVFSPVHTPWLNGTVERLNKDPRHTRVPYLLPALQANLNHTPSHSPLELFTGLPASSPLDVIVDRRTHTDPLLAVNFAYESKQLRSLCNLLHEMHKVILDAKEAKLVQDMAQHKGSRVNFDVGDFVLWSRINQSLPNNKPLGQWIGPFKVIEAKPHSFGI
;
A
#
# COMPACT_ATOMS: atom_id res chain seq x y z
N MET A 1 -4.07 3.93 15.72
CA MET A 1 -5.27 4.80 15.68
C MET A 1 -5.71 5.13 14.24
N TRP A 2 -5.68 4.14 13.32
CA TRP A 2 -6.23 4.22 11.95
C TRP A 2 -7.37 3.22 11.79
N CYS A 3 -7.15 1.95 12.15
CA CYS A 3 -8.18 0.91 12.06
C CYS A 3 -9.45 1.21 12.87
N ALA A 4 -9.31 1.97 13.96
CA ALA A 4 -10.45 2.43 14.76
C ALA A 4 -11.29 3.51 14.05
N ARG A 5 -10.69 4.28 13.13
CA ARG A 5 -11.37 5.36 12.39
C ARG A 5 -11.89 4.90 11.02
N CYS A 6 -11.16 3.99 10.38
CA CYS A 6 -11.34 3.63 8.98
C CYS A 6 -11.79 2.17 8.78
N GLY A 7 -11.89 1.40 9.87
CA GLY A 7 -12.19 -0.03 9.81
C GLY A 7 -10.94 -0.91 9.78
N ILE A 8 -11.16 -2.20 10.00
CA ILE A 8 -10.12 -3.22 10.02
C ILE A 8 -9.95 -3.74 8.58
N PRO A 9 -8.72 -3.75 8.02
CA PRO A 9 -8.50 -4.28 6.68
C PRO A 9 -8.69 -5.79 6.64
N GLU A 10 -9.19 -6.34 5.54
CA GLU A 10 -9.31 -7.79 5.37
C GLU A 10 -7.94 -8.46 5.26
N ILE A 11 -7.01 -7.82 4.54
CA ILE A 11 -5.67 -8.32 4.27
C ILE A 11 -4.62 -7.30 4.72
N LEU A 12 -3.62 -7.75 5.46
CA LEU A 12 -2.43 -7.00 5.86
C LEU A 12 -1.20 -7.56 5.16
N VAL A 13 -0.61 -6.78 4.25
CA VAL A 13 0.63 -7.15 3.57
C VAL A 13 1.83 -6.57 4.32
N SER A 14 2.83 -7.39 4.64
CA SER A 14 4.04 -6.94 5.35
C SER A 14 5.31 -7.66 4.87
N ASP A 15 6.48 -7.09 5.18
CA ASP A 15 7.74 -7.79 4.97
C ASP A 15 7.97 -8.89 6.01
N GLN A 16 8.96 -9.76 5.77
CA GLN A 16 9.25 -10.90 6.65
C GLN A 16 10.09 -10.53 7.89
N LYS A 17 10.16 -9.25 8.29
CA LYS A 17 10.93 -8.86 9.48
C LYS A 17 10.34 -9.48 10.75
N ALA A 18 11.21 -9.74 11.72
CA ALA A 18 10.85 -10.37 12.99
C ALA A 18 9.72 -9.64 13.73
N HIS A 19 9.65 -8.31 13.61
CA HIS A 19 8.58 -7.50 14.20
C HIS A 19 7.17 -7.86 13.69
N PHE A 20 7.05 -8.35 12.44
CA PHE A 20 5.75 -8.75 11.86
C PHE A 20 5.48 -10.25 11.96
N ARG A 21 6.50 -11.08 12.23
CA ARG A 21 6.39 -12.55 12.34
C ARG A 21 6.28 -13.09 13.78
N ASN A 22 6.13 -12.22 14.77
CA ASN A 22 6.07 -12.66 16.17
C ASN A 22 4.70 -13.24 16.56
N GLU A 23 4.67 -13.99 17.67
CA GLU A 23 3.45 -14.62 18.17
C GLU A 23 2.39 -13.59 18.58
N VAL A 24 2.78 -12.41 19.08
CA VAL A 24 1.82 -11.36 19.47
C VAL A 24 1.00 -10.89 18.27
N VAL A 25 1.65 -10.61 17.13
CA VAL A 25 1.00 -10.20 15.88
C VAL A 25 0.13 -11.33 15.34
N LYS A 26 0.58 -12.58 15.46
CA LYS A 26 -0.17 -13.77 15.04
C LYS A 26 -1.46 -13.98 15.86
N HIS A 27 -1.42 -13.75 17.17
CA HIS A 27 -2.61 -13.81 18.02
C HIS A 27 -3.54 -12.64 17.74
N LEU A 28 -2.98 -11.43 17.61
CA LEU A 28 -3.74 -10.22 17.30
C LEU A 28 -4.53 -10.41 16.00
N ARG A 29 -3.86 -10.76 14.89
CA ARG A 29 -4.53 -10.94 13.58
C ARG A 29 -5.66 -11.98 13.63
N ALA A 30 -5.51 -13.03 14.45
CA ALA A 30 -6.54 -14.05 14.61
C ALA A 30 -7.77 -13.49 15.35
N GLN A 31 -7.57 -12.67 16.38
CA GLN A 31 -8.65 -12.00 17.09
C GLN A 31 -9.38 -10.97 16.23
N ILE A 32 -8.64 -10.18 15.44
CA ILE A 32 -9.22 -9.17 14.55
C ILE A 32 -9.64 -9.72 13.19
N LYS A 33 -9.50 -11.04 12.96
CA LYS A 33 -9.84 -11.75 11.72
C LYS A 33 -9.22 -11.13 10.46
N VAL A 34 -7.96 -10.76 10.55
CA VAL A 34 -7.18 -10.19 9.43
C VAL A 34 -6.26 -11.25 8.85
N GLU A 35 -6.33 -11.44 7.53
CA GLU A 35 -5.37 -12.25 6.81
C GLU A 35 -4.04 -11.49 6.73
N GLN A 36 -2.93 -12.12 7.13
CA GLN A 36 -1.60 -11.52 6.98
C GLN A 36 -0.84 -12.24 5.88
N VAL A 37 -0.48 -11.48 4.85
CA VAL A 37 0.29 -11.96 3.70
C VAL A 37 1.69 -11.37 3.77
N PHE A 38 2.71 -12.21 3.59
CA PHE A 38 4.10 -11.76 3.60
C PHE A 38 4.64 -11.63 2.19
N SER A 39 5.31 -10.51 1.91
CA SER A 39 6.10 -10.39 0.68
C SER A 39 7.25 -11.41 0.70
N PRO A 40 7.67 -11.97 -0.44
CA PRO A 40 8.86 -12.80 -0.54
C PRO A 40 10.09 -12.11 0.06
N VAL A 41 11.04 -12.89 0.56
CA VAL A 41 12.26 -12.34 1.18
C VAL A 41 13.06 -11.57 0.13
N HIS A 42 13.65 -10.43 0.53
CA HIS A 42 14.47 -9.58 -0.33
C HIS A 42 13.75 -9.01 -1.55
N THR A 43 12.45 -8.75 -1.44
CA THR A 43 11.64 -8.09 -2.49
C THR A 43 11.12 -6.71 -2.06
N PRO A 44 12.00 -5.74 -1.68
CA PRO A 44 11.59 -4.43 -1.20
C PRO A 44 10.68 -3.68 -2.20
N TRP A 45 10.88 -3.92 -3.50
CA TRP A 45 10.05 -3.34 -4.56
C TRP A 45 8.56 -3.72 -4.46
N LEU A 46 8.21 -4.89 -3.91
CA LEU A 46 6.81 -5.28 -3.68
C LEU A 46 6.14 -4.41 -2.60
N ASN A 47 6.91 -3.90 -1.64
CA ASN A 47 6.45 -2.94 -0.63
C ASN A 47 6.78 -1.49 -1.03
N GLY A 48 7.11 -1.25 -2.30
CA GLY A 48 7.66 0.01 -2.79
C GLY A 48 6.77 1.24 -2.58
N THR A 49 5.45 1.07 -2.40
CA THR A 49 4.56 2.18 -2.03
C THR A 49 4.85 2.69 -0.62
N VAL A 50 4.94 1.80 0.37
CA VAL A 50 5.26 2.15 1.75
C VAL A 50 6.70 2.63 1.87
N GLU A 51 7.63 2.00 1.14
CA GLU A 51 9.03 2.43 1.14
C GLU A 51 9.22 3.83 0.54
N ARG A 52 8.51 4.16 -0.54
CA ARG A 52 8.52 5.52 -1.13
C ARG A 52 7.96 6.56 -0.16
N LEU A 53 6.87 6.24 0.54
CA LEU A 53 6.29 7.12 1.56
C LEU A 53 7.27 7.34 2.72
N ASN A 54 7.92 6.28 3.18
CA ASN A 54 8.83 6.32 4.32
C ASN A 54 10.23 6.90 3.98
N LYS A 55 10.51 7.20 2.70
CA LYS A 55 11.81 7.73 2.27
C LYS A 55 12.07 9.15 2.78
N ASP A 56 11.04 9.92 3.09
CA ASP A 56 11.20 11.30 3.56
C ASP A 56 11.75 11.33 5.01
N PRO A 57 12.95 11.90 5.24
CA PRO A 57 13.58 11.94 6.55
C PRO A 57 12.86 12.85 7.56
N ARG A 58 11.92 13.70 7.12
CA ARG A 58 11.11 14.52 8.02
C ARG A 58 10.18 13.68 8.90
N HIS A 59 9.73 12.53 8.41
CA HIS A 59 8.88 11.61 9.17
C HIS A 59 9.56 11.07 10.43
N THR A 60 10.87 10.87 10.40
CA THR A 60 11.60 10.25 11.53
C THR A 60 12.19 11.29 12.49
N ARG A 61 12.41 12.52 12.04
CA ARG A 61 13.08 13.57 12.84
C ARG A 61 12.13 14.43 13.65
N VAL A 62 10.84 14.50 13.28
CA VAL A 62 9.91 15.45 13.88
C VAL A 62 8.60 14.75 14.32
N PRO A 63 8.66 13.89 15.36
CA PRO A 63 7.53 13.03 15.75
C PRO A 63 6.27 13.81 16.14
N TYR A 64 6.42 15.03 16.68
CA TYR A 64 5.29 15.90 17.02
C TYR A 64 4.58 16.51 15.81
N LEU A 65 5.22 16.52 14.63
CA LEU A 65 4.60 16.96 13.37
C LEU A 65 3.97 15.79 12.59
N LEU A 66 4.06 14.55 13.07
CA LEU A 66 3.48 13.40 12.38
C LEU A 66 2.00 13.58 12.01
N PRO A 67 1.12 14.13 12.88
CA PRO A 67 -0.26 14.37 12.50
C PRO A 67 -0.40 15.36 11.32
N ALA A 68 0.41 16.42 11.30
CA ALA A 68 0.40 17.42 10.23
C ALA A 68 0.98 16.85 8.92
N LEU A 69 2.06 16.06 9.00
CA LEU A 69 2.62 15.36 7.85
C LEU A 69 1.63 14.35 7.27
N GLN A 70 0.97 13.56 8.12
CA GLN A 70 -0.06 12.62 7.71
C GLN A 70 -1.25 13.33 7.05
N ALA A 71 -1.70 14.47 7.60
CA ALA A 71 -2.74 15.28 6.97
C ALA A 71 -2.30 15.75 5.58
N ASN A 72 -1.15 16.40 5.46
CA ASN A 72 -0.65 16.88 4.17
C ASN A 72 -0.54 15.77 3.12
N LEU A 73 -0.03 14.60 3.50
CA LEU A 73 0.07 13.45 2.60
C LEU A 73 -1.31 12.98 2.12
N ASN A 74 -2.29 12.91 3.02
CA ASN A 74 -3.64 12.44 2.71
C ASN A 74 -4.49 13.46 1.92
N HIS A 75 -4.12 14.74 1.94
CA HIS A 75 -4.83 15.84 1.27
C HIS A 75 -4.13 16.35 -0.01
N THR A 76 -3.08 15.66 -0.49
CA THR A 76 -2.34 16.07 -1.70
C THR A 76 -3.30 16.14 -2.92
N PRO A 77 -3.30 17.24 -3.71
CA PRO A 77 -4.26 17.44 -4.80
C PRO A 77 -4.10 16.43 -5.94
N SER A 78 -5.14 16.34 -6.80
CA SER A 78 -5.32 15.36 -7.88
C SER A 78 -5.64 13.95 -7.39
N HIS A 79 -6.91 13.75 -7.00
CA HIS A 79 -7.45 12.53 -6.39
C HIS A 79 -6.67 12.12 -5.15
N SER A 80 -6.85 12.91 -4.09
CA SER A 80 -6.13 12.70 -2.84
C SER A 80 -6.44 11.32 -2.23
N PRO A 81 -5.53 10.71 -1.46
CA PRO A 81 -5.81 9.47 -0.75
C PRO A 81 -7.08 9.55 0.10
N LEU A 82 -7.35 10.70 0.72
CA LEU A 82 -8.56 10.91 1.50
C LEU A 82 -9.82 10.90 0.63
N GLU A 83 -9.79 11.57 -0.51
CA GLU A 83 -10.90 11.65 -1.45
C GLU A 83 -11.22 10.28 -2.05
N LEU A 84 -10.20 9.50 -2.39
CA LEU A 84 -10.39 8.14 -2.88
C LEU A 84 -10.92 7.19 -1.81
N PHE A 85 -10.56 7.43 -0.55
CA PHE A 85 -10.97 6.58 0.56
C PHE A 85 -12.38 6.92 1.08
N THR A 86 -12.74 8.20 1.10
CA THR A 86 -13.98 8.69 1.74
C THR A 86 -15.01 9.24 0.78
N GLY A 87 -14.62 9.57 -0.46
CA GLY A 87 -15.45 10.31 -1.42
C GLY A 87 -15.63 11.80 -1.10
N LEU A 88 -14.98 12.30 -0.04
CA LEU A 88 -15.04 13.70 0.34
C LEU A 88 -13.91 14.49 -0.35
N PRO A 89 -14.19 15.72 -0.82
CA PRO A 89 -13.17 16.54 -1.44
C PRO A 89 -11.99 16.78 -0.47
N ALA A 90 -10.77 16.78 -1.00
CA ALA A 90 -9.59 17.08 -0.23
C ALA A 90 -9.67 18.52 0.31
N SER A 91 -9.79 18.68 1.63
CA SER A 91 -9.77 20.01 2.24
C SER A 91 -8.41 20.67 2.07
N SER A 92 -8.41 21.93 1.62
CA SER A 92 -7.24 22.80 1.64
C SER A 92 -7.09 23.43 3.03
N PRO A 93 -5.85 23.68 3.52
CA PRO A 93 -5.63 24.51 4.70
C PRO A 93 -6.28 25.90 4.60
N LEU A 94 -6.55 26.38 3.38
CA LEU A 94 -7.24 27.64 3.13
C LEU A 94 -8.77 27.55 3.30
N ASP A 95 -9.36 26.35 3.23
CA ASP A 95 -10.81 26.17 3.41
C ASP A 95 -11.25 26.48 4.85
N VAL A 96 -10.34 26.32 5.81
CA VAL A 96 -10.56 26.71 7.22
C VAL A 96 -10.64 28.22 7.38
N ILE A 97 -9.95 28.97 6.52
CA ILE A 97 -9.86 30.44 6.57
C ILE A 97 -11.00 31.07 5.74
N VAL A 98 -11.35 30.45 4.62
CA VAL A 98 -12.46 30.84 3.74
C VAL A 98 -13.71 30.05 4.11
N ASP A 99 -14.00 29.94 5.40
CA ASP A 99 -15.30 29.43 5.84
C ASP A 99 -16.32 30.54 5.61
N ARG A 100 -16.93 30.56 4.42
CA ARG A 100 -18.11 31.36 4.13
C ARG A 100 -19.27 30.69 4.85
N ARG A 101 -19.32 30.82 6.19
CA ARG A 101 -20.45 30.41 7.05
C ARG A 101 -21.66 31.27 6.75
N THR A 102 -22.25 31.06 5.60
CA THR A 102 -23.67 31.24 5.40
C THR A 102 -24.15 29.85 5.10
N HIS A 103 -24.63 29.12 6.10
CA HIS A 103 -25.73 28.16 6.03
C HIS A 103 -25.77 27.42 7.38
N THR A 104 -26.84 27.64 8.13
CA THR A 104 -27.36 26.69 9.11
C THR A 104 -27.33 25.30 8.50
N ASP A 105 -26.55 24.36 9.07
CA ASP A 105 -26.61 22.94 8.72
C ASP A 105 -28.06 22.47 8.91
N PRO A 106 -28.82 22.22 7.83
CA PRO A 106 -30.16 21.68 7.98
C PRO A 106 -29.98 20.26 8.52
N LEU A 107 -30.68 19.94 9.60
CA LEU A 107 -30.86 18.54 10.01
C LEU A 107 -31.57 17.82 8.86
N LEU A 108 -30.79 17.16 8.00
CA LEU A 108 -31.29 16.32 6.93
C LEU A 108 -31.85 15.05 7.57
N ALA A 109 -33.18 14.93 7.58
CA ALA A 109 -33.84 13.67 7.87
C ALA A 109 -33.49 12.67 6.76
N VAL A 110 -32.51 11.82 7.03
CA VAL A 110 -32.02 10.72 6.18
C VAL A 110 -33.15 9.70 6.01
N ASN A 111 -33.72 9.62 4.80
CA ASN A 111 -34.80 8.71 4.46
C ASN A 111 -34.24 7.52 3.67
N PHE A 112 -33.91 6.45 4.41
CA PHE A 112 -33.29 5.22 3.92
C PHE A 112 -34.03 4.52 2.77
N ALA A 113 -35.30 4.84 2.51
CA ALA A 113 -36.08 4.23 1.43
C ALA A 113 -35.72 4.76 0.02
N TYR A 114 -35.29 6.03 -0.10
CA TYR A 114 -34.91 6.67 -1.38
C TYR A 114 -33.38 6.72 -1.59
N GLU A 115 -32.60 6.48 -0.54
CA GLU A 115 -31.14 6.58 -0.51
C GLU A 115 -30.41 5.53 -1.34
N SER A 116 -31.05 4.40 -1.65
CA SER A 116 -30.39 3.34 -2.41
C SER A 116 -29.93 3.77 -3.80
N LYS A 117 -30.59 4.76 -4.43
CA LYS A 117 -30.17 5.31 -5.74
C LYS A 117 -29.00 6.29 -5.59
N GLN A 118 -29.03 7.16 -4.59
CA GLN A 118 -27.95 8.11 -4.32
C GLN A 118 -26.67 7.39 -3.84
N LEU A 119 -26.82 6.40 -2.95
CA LEU A 119 -25.72 5.56 -2.50
C LEU A 119 -25.11 4.77 -3.66
N ARG A 120 -25.96 4.15 -4.52
CA ARG A 120 -25.48 3.50 -5.75
C ARG A 120 -24.73 4.46 -6.66
N SER A 121 -25.23 5.68 -6.83
CA SER A 121 -24.57 6.71 -7.62
C SER A 121 -23.20 7.08 -7.04
N LEU A 122 -23.09 7.24 -5.72
CA LEU A 122 -21.83 7.51 -5.04
C LEU A 122 -20.83 6.35 -5.18
N CYS A 123 -21.28 5.11 -4.97
CA CYS A 123 -20.46 3.92 -5.16
C CYS A 123 -19.92 3.83 -6.59
N ASN A 124 -20.75 4.13 -7.60
CA ASN A 124 -20.34 4.13 -9.00
C ASN A 124 -19.29 5.23 -9.27
N LEU A 125 -19.48 6.44 -8.74
CA LEU A 125 -18.50 7.52 -8.88
C LEU A 125 -17.15 7.16 -8.27
N LEU A 126 -17.14 6.59 -7.05
CA LEU A 126 -15.92 6.11 -6.41
C LEU A 126 -15.26 4.99 -7.21
N HIS A 127 -16.05 4.07 -7.77
CA HIS A 127 -15.53 3.00 -8.60
C HIS A 127 -14.85 3.53 -9.87
N GLU A 128 -15.46 4.51 -10.55
CA GLU A 128 -14.85 5.15 -11.72
C GLU A 128 -13.56 5.92 -11.34
N MET A 129 -13.55 6.61 -10.20
CA MET A 129 -12.33 7.26 -9.69
C MET A 129 -11.21 6.25 -9.43
N HIS A 130 -11.52 5.12 -8.80
CA HIS A 130 -10.55 4.03 -8.55
C HIS A 130 -10.04 3.45 -9.86
N LYS A 131 -10.92 3.24 -10.84
CA LYS A 131 -10.57 2.72 -12.15
C LYS A 131 -9.56 3.62 -12.89
N VAL A 132 -9.83 4.92 -12.96
CA VAL A 132 -8.92 5.90 -13.61
C VAL A 132 -7.52 5.84 -13.01
N ILE A 133 -7.40 5.68 -11.69
CA ILE A 133 -6.11 5.61 -11.00
C ILE A 133 -5.40 4.29 -11.23
N LEU A 134 -6.16 3.17 -11.24
CA LEU A 134 -5.61 1.86 -11.54
C LEU A 134 -5.05 1.83 -12.98
N ASP A 135 -5.80 2.36 -13.94
CA ASP A 135 -5.39 2.47 -15.34
C ASP A 135 -4.13 3.35 -15.48
N ALA A 136 -4.10 4.50 -14.80
CA ALA A 136 -2.91 5.38 -14.80
C ALA A 136 -1.69 4.72 -14.17
N LYS A 137 -1.90 3.96 -13.08
CA LYS A 137 -0.85 3.17 -12.42
C LYS A 137 -0.31 2.09 -13.36
N GLU A 138 -1.18 1.35 -14.03
CA GLU A 138 -0.80 0.30 -14.98
C GLU A 138 -0.07 0.88 -16.19
N ALA A 139 -0.56 1.97 -16.78
CA ALA A 139 0.12 2.67 -17.87
C ALA A 139 1.55 3.08 -17.49
N LYS A 140 1.73 3.61 -16.27
CA LYS A 140 3.05 3.96 -15.74
C LYS A 140 3.94 2.72 -15.56
N LEU A 141 3.40 1.62 -15.05
CA LEU A 141 4.16 0.36 -14.93
C LEU A 141 4.63 -0.15 -16.28
N VAL A 142 3.77 -0.09 -17.31
CA VAL A 142 4.14 -0.49 -18.69
C VAL A 142 5.24 0.41 -19.25
N GLN A 143 5.16 1.72 -19.04
CA GLN A 143 6.21 2.67 -19.43
C GLN A 143 7.54 2.38 -18.72
N ASP A 144 7.51 2.17 -17.40
CA ASP A 144 8.69 1.84 -16.61
C ASP A 144 9.31 0.52 -17.11
N MET A 145 8.50 -0.51 -17.38
CA MET A 145 8.95 -1.77 -17.96
C MET A 145 9.60 -1.61 -19.33
N ALA A 146 9.05 -0.75 -20.20
CA ALA A 146 9.62 -0.48 -21.52
C ALA A 146 10.97 0.26 -21.46
N GLN A 147 11.19 1.08 -20.43
CA GLN A 147 12.45 1.78 -20.19
C GLN A 147 13.52 0.87 -19.57
N HIS A 148 13.13 -0.20 -18.88
CA HIS A 148 14.05 -1.14 -18.28
C HIS A 148 14.68 -2.08 -19.32
N LYS A 149 16.02 -2.06 -19.42
CA LYS A 149 16.82 -2.92 -20.31
C LYS A 149 17.09 -4.33 -19.76
N GLY A 150 16.32 -4.79 -18.78
CA GLY A 150 16.52 -6.10 -18.17
C GLY A 150 15.93 -7.21 -19.04
N SER A 151 16.65 -8.32 -19.23
CA SER A 151 16.04 -9.53 -19.80
C SER A 151 14.99 -10.07 -18.84
N ARG A 152 13.79 -10.35 -19.36
CA ARG A 152 12.79 -11.15 -18.63
C ARG A 152 13.35 -12.56 -18.48
N VAL A 153 13.73 -12.91 -17.25
CA VAL A 153 14.08 -14.28 -16.91
C VAL A 153 12.81 -14.92 -16.36
N ASN A 154 12.13 -15.72 -17.18
CA ASN A 154 11.05 -16.58 -16.75
C ASN A 154 11.63 -17.98 -16.52
N PHE A 155 11.38 -18.53 -15.34
CA PHE A 155 11.65 -19.93 -15.03
C PHE A 155 10.32 -20.69 -15.06
N ASP A 156 10.35 -21.93 -15.52
CA ASP A 156 9.20 -22.82 -15.53
C ASP A 156 9.29 -23.87 -14.42
N VAL A 157 8.15 -24.46 -14.06
CA VAL A 157 8.11 -25.57 -13.09
C VAL A 157 8.92 -26.73 -13.67
N GLY A 158 9.94 -27.15 -12.94
CA GLY A 158 10.90 -28.16 -13.40
C GLY A 158 12.31 -27.63 -13.62
N ASP A 159 12.48 -26.32 -13.81
CA ASP A 159 13.78 -25.70 -14.02
C ASP A 159 14.63 -25.76 -12.75
N PHE A 160 15.96 -25.77 -12.94
CA PHE A 160 16.90 -25.69 -11.84
C PHE A 160 17.48 -24.28 -11.73
N VAL A 161 17.36 -23.68 -10.55
CA VAL A 161 17.79 -22.30 -10.28
C VAL A 161 18.77 -22.23 -9.13
N LEU A 162 19.60 -21.18 -9.14
CA LEU A 162 20.46 -20.82 -8.02
C LEU A 162 19.79 -19.73 -7.19
N TRP A 163 19.80 -19.90 -5.88
CA TRP A 163 19.27 -18.92 -4.94
C TRP A 163 20.41 -18.13 -4.30
N SER A 164 20.33 -16.80 -4.38
CA SER A 164 21.30 -15.92 -3.73
C SER A 164 20.94 -15.74 -2.26
N ARG A 165 21.76 -16.30 -1.37
CA ARG A 165 21.70 -16.05 0.07
C ARG A 165 22.58 -14.86 0.40
N ILE A 166 21.99 -13.81 0.95
CA ILE A 166 22.74 -12.70 1.53
C ILE A 166 23.23 -13.14 2.91
N ASN A 167 24.53 -13.40 3.04
CA ASN A 167 25.15 -13.58 4.35
C ASN A 167 25.41 -12.20 5.00
N GLN A 168 25.46 -12.17 6.33
CA GLN A 168 25.59 -10.95 7.12
C GLN A 168 26.74 -10.05 6.62
N SER A 169 26.50 -8.74 6.72
CA SER A 169 27.32 -7.69 6.14
C SER A 169 28.80 -7.76 6.54
N LEU A 170 29.69 -7.59 5.56
CA LEU A 170 31.08 -7.18 5.80
C LEU A 170 31.12 -5.79 6.48
N PRO A 171 32.25 -5.37 7.08
CA PRO A 171 32.42 -4.05 7.69
C PRO A 171 32.10 -2.84 6.78
N ASN A 172 32.02 -3.06 5.46
CA ASN A 172 31.74 -2.02 4.45
C ASN A 172 30.29 -2.04 3.88
N ASN A 173 29.31 -2.64 4.57
CA ASN A 173 27.90 -2.66 4.15
C ASN A 173 27.61 -3.26 2.76
N LYS A 174 28.56 -4.01 2.17
CA LYS A 174 28.34 -4.74 0.92
C LYS A 174 27.85 -6.15 1.23
N PRO A 175 26.62 -6.53 0.82
CA PRO A 175 26.15 -7.90 0.96
C PRO A 175 26.97 -8.82 0.04
N LEU A 176 27.60 -9.84 0.62
CA LEU A 176 28.13 -10.97 -0.15
C LEU A 176 26.96 -11.91 -0.45
N GLY A 177 26.50 -11.91 -1.70
CA GLY A 177 25.56 -12.92 -2.18
C GLY A 177 26.30 -14.24 -2.41
N GLN A 178 25.99 -15.25 -1.62
CA GLN A 178 26.42 -16.62 -1.88
C GLN A 178 25.33 -17.30 -2.71
N TRP A 179 25.67 -17.76 -3.91
CA TRP A 179 24.78 -18.60 -4.70
C TRP A 179 24.74 -20.01 -4.12
N ILE A 180 23.54 -20.51 -3.83
CA ILE A 180 23.28 -21.84 -3.28
C ILE A 180 22.37 -22.57 -4.26
N GLY A 181 22.62 -23.86 -4.48
CA GLY A 181 21.80 -24.70 -5.34
C GLY A 181 22.60 -25.78 -6.06
N PRO A 182 22.02 -26.44 -7.08
CA PRO A 182 20.75 -26.08 -7.74
C PRO A 182 19.51 -26.52 -6.97
N PHE A 183 18.45 -25.70 -7.03
CA PHE A 183 17.11 -26.03 -6.53
C PHE A 183 16.13 -26.17 -7.68
N LYS A 184 15.16 -27.07 -7.57
CA LYS A 184 14.15 -27.29 -8.60
C LYS A 184 12.95 -26.40 -8.35
N VAL A 185 12.51 -25.65 -9.36
CA VAL A 185 11.28 -24.87 -9.29
C VAL A 185 10.09 -25.82 -9.21
N ILE A 186 9.37 -25.77 -8.09
CA ILE A 186 8.17 -26.57 -7.82
C ILE A 186 6.88 -25.80 -8.11
N GLU A 187 6.93 -24.47 -8.08
CA GLU A 187 5.76 -23.60 -8.20
C GLU A 187 6.15 -22.25 -8.79
N ALA A 188 5.38 -21.75 -9.76
CA ALA A 188 5.53 -20.39 -10.29
C ALA A 188 4.40 -19.50 -9.76
N LYS A 189 4.74 -18.45 -9.01
CA LYS A 189 3.81 -17.41 -8.50
C LYS A 189 4.00 -16.11 -9.28
N PRO A 190 3.04 -15.17 -9.25
CA PRO A 190 3.12 -13.92 -10.03
C PRO A 190 4.42 -13.12 -9.86
N HIS A 191 5.05 -13.17 -8.69
CA HIS A 191 6.25 -12.39 -8.36
C HIS A 191 7.35 -13.21 -7.66
N SER A 192 7.25 -14.54 -7.64
CA SER A 192 8.23 -15.42 -6.98
C SER A 192 8.14 -16.85 -7.47
N PHE A 193 9.21 -17.62 -7.30
CA PHE A 193 9.22 -19.06 -7.56
C PHE A 193 9.36 -19.81 -6.23
N GLY A 194 8.60 -20.90 -6.09
CA GLY A 194 8.81 -21.90 -5.05
C GLY A 194 9.92 -22.84 -5.50
N ILE A 195 10.93 -23.02 -4.65
CA ILE A 195 12.11 -23.85 -4.86
C ILE A 195 12.30 -24.85 -3.72
#